data_AF-A0A971P6J9-F1
#
_entry.id   AF-A0A971P6J9-F1
#
_cell.length_a   1.000
_cell.length_b   1.000
_cell.length_c   1.000
_cell.angle_alpha   90.00
_cell.angle_beta   90.00
_cell.angle_gamma   90.00
#
_symmetry.space_group_name_H-M   'P 1'
#
loop_
_entity.id
_entity.type
_entity.pdbx_description
1 polymer ?
#
loop_
_entity_poly.entity_id
_entity_poly.type
_entity_poly.pdbx_seq_one_letter_code
_entity_poly.pdbx_strand_id
1 'polypeptide(L)'
;MTNKAVFLDRDDTLISDPGYIKHPSQVKLLSGVGQSLTLLKKMGYLLVVVTNQSGVARGILTEAELEQIHHHLKKLLADEGVYLDAVYHCPYHPEGTVKKYTKESDLRKPQPGMLLKAAKELDIDLSQSWMVGDSYRDIAAGHRAGCQTILLDTPGKTQVRDFYDPEPDKRAVNLREAVNILRMVEFQQKAQAARAARGQDEEPAAAAAPPAADVPAVSPAVEEMPPPAEPDATKEDTASAASVEDTFIQQPQAPAPQPSAPVETKPEPRPEPAAASAPEDTSRQLLEEILHRVKTNSRYDQYAEFSVFMLLAWLVQALAAFALVLSVWFWLDKDRGVEAVQTMIGYAVALQLLVIALLMMHDKNK
;
A
#
# COMPACT_ATOMS: atom_id res chain seq x y z
N MET A 1 -36.77 4.36 11.18
CA MET A 1 -35.53 5.08 10.83
C MET A 1 -34.77 4.14 9.95
N THR A 2 -34.48 4.55 8.72
CA THR A 2 -33.70 3.74 7.77
C THR A 2 -32.23 3.73 8.21
N ASN A 3 -31.57 2.58 8.05
CA ASN A 3 -30.17 2.41 8.43
C ASN A 3 -29.25 3.06 7.40
N LYS A 4 -28.08 3.55 7.80
CA LYS A 4 -27.00 3.89 6.87
C LYS A 4 -25.93 2.80 6.91
N ALA A 5 -25.27 2.55 5.79
CA ALA A 5 -24.26 1.52 5.69
C ALA A 5 -22.97 2.01 5.03
N VAL A 6 -21.87 1.37 5.39
CA VAL A 6 -20.66 1.35 4.58
C VAL A 6 -20.55 -0.03 3.95
N PHE A 7 -20.72 -0.05 2.63
CA PHE A 7 -20.44 -1.19 1.78
C PHE A 7 -18.94 -1.27 1.53
N LEU A 8 -18.36 -2.44 1.74
CA LEU A 8 -16.91 -2.65 1.71
C LEU A 8 -16.60 -3.76 0.69
N ASP A 9 -15.66 -3.52 -0.22
CA ASP A 9 -15.02 -4.65 -0.90
C ASP A 9 -14.20 -5.47 0.12
N ARG A 10 -13.83 -6.70 -0.24
CA ARG A 10 -13.06 -7.60 0.61
C ARG A 10 -11.56 -7.51 0.28
N ASP A 11 -11.22 -7.89 -0.94
CA ASP A 11 -9.85 -8.05 -1.40
C ASP A 11 -9.23 -6.66 -1.66
N ASP A 12 -8.02 -6.43 -1.15
CA ASP A 12 -7.32 -5.14 -1.07
C ASP A 12 -8.09 -3.97 -0.41
N THR A 13 -9.16 -4.27 0.31
CA THR A 13 -9.92 -3.30 1.12
C THR A 13 -9.93 -3.68 2.60
N LEU A 14 -10.26 -4.93 2.91
CA LEU A 14 -10.21 -5.50 4.27
C LEU A 14 -9.02 -6.44 4.45
N ILE A 15 -8.66 -7.16 3.39
CA ILE A 15 -7.58 -8.16 3.41
C ILE A 15 -6.64 -7.95 2.24
N SER A 16 -5.40 -8.44 2.34
CA SER A 16 -4.48 -8.44 1.18
C SER A 16 -4.98 -9.39 0.08
N ASP A 17 -4.90 -8.98 -1.17
CA ASP A 17 -5.24 -9.80 -2.35
C ASP A 17 -4.00 -10.49 -2.97
N PRO A 18 -3.73 -11.79 -2.67
CA PRO A 18 -2.72 -12.57 -3.38
C PRO A 18 -3.21 -13.10 -4.74
N GLY A 19 -4.38 -12.66 -5.21
CA GLY A 19 -5.16 -13.24 -6.30
C GLY A 19 -6.27 -14.14 -5.76
N TYR A 20 -6.30 -15.40 -6.18
CA TYR A 20 -7.35 -16.30 -5.68
C TYR A 20 -7.00 -16.85 -4.31
N ILE A 21 -7.68 -16.35 -3.28
CA ILE A 21 -7.71 -16.95 -1.94
C ILE A 21 -8.50 -18.25 -2.01
N LYS A 22 -7.84 -19.37 -1.74
CA LYS A 22 -8.43 -20.72 -1.79
C LYS A 22 -8.53 -21.38 -0.43
N HIS A 23 -7.85 -20.84 0.58
CA HIS A 23 -7.83 -21.41 1.92
C HIS A 23 -7.91 -20.31 2.99
N PRO A 24 -8.60 -20.55 4.11
CA PRO A 24 -8.71 -19.59 5.22
C PRO A 24 -7.37 -19.02 5.70
N SER A 25 -6.31 -19.83 5.77
CA SER A 25 -4.97 -19.39 6.23
C SER A 25 -4.30 -18.31 5.36
N GLN A 26 -4.83 -18.06 4.16
CA GLN A 26 -4.34 -17.01 3.26
C GLN A 26 -4.98 -15.65 3.56
N VAL A 27 -6.06 -15.62 4.36
CA VAL A 27 -6.75 -14.39 4.74
C VAL A 27 -5.89 -13.63 5.74
N LYS A 28 -5.45 -12.43 5.36
CA LYS A 28 -4.67 -11.53 6.22
C LYS A 28 -5.32 -10.15 6.21
N LEU A 29 -5.78 -9.70 7.38
CA LEU A 29 -6.33 -8.35 7.51
C LEU A 29 -5.26 -7.30 7.18
N LEU A 30 -5.67 -6.26 6.46
CA LEU A 30 -4.83 -5.09 6.26
C LEU A 30 -4.65 -4.34 7.58
N SER A 31 -3.51 -3.66 7.71
CA SER A 31 -3.21 -2.87 8.91
C SER A 31 -4.27 -1.79 9.12
N GLY A 32 -4.79 -1.69 10.34
CA GLY A 32 -5.76 -0.67 10.69
C GLY A 32 -7.22 -1.04 10.49
N VAL A 33 -7.53 -2.22 9.95
CA VAL A 33 -8.90 -2.58 9.52
C VAL A 33 -9.88 -2.64 10.69
N GLY A 34 -9.63 -3.44 11.74
CA GLY A 34 -10.61 -3.54 12.82
C GLY A 34 -10.79 -2.24 13.60
N GLN A 35 -9.72 -1.43 13.78
CA GLN A 35 -9.89 -0.09 14.38
C GLN A 35 -10.76 0.83 13.50
N SER A 36 -10.59 0.78 12.18
CA SER A 36 -11.36 1.58 11.23
C SER A 36 -12.83 1.16 11.20
N LEU A 37 -13.09 -0.15 11.17
CA LEU A 37 -14.45 -0.68 11.21
C LEU A 37 -15.16 -0.43 12.55
N THR A 38 -14.45 -0.53 13.67
CA THR A 38 -14.97 -0.15 14.99
C THR A 38 -15.44 1.30 15.00
N LEU A 39 -14.68 2.20 14.38
CA LEU A 39 -15.02 3.61 14.31
C LEU A 39 -16.26 3.85 13.44
N LEU A 40 -16.41 3.14 12.32
CA LEU A 40 -17.62 3.17 11.50
C LEU A 40 -18.86 2.67 12.26
N LYS A 41 -18.76 1.58 13.03
CA LYS A 41 -19.86 1.13 13.90
C LYS A 41 -20.23 2.19 14.94
N LYS A 42 -19.24 2.85 15.57
CA LYS A 42 -19.48 3.95 16.53
C LYS A 42 -20.16 5.16 15.88
N MET A 43 -19.98 5.37 14.58
CA MET A 43 -20.67 6.40 13.80
C MET A 43 -22.10 5.99 13.40
N GLY A 44 -22.54 4.77 13.73
CA GLY A 44 -23.88 4.27 13.47
C GLY A 44 -24.05 3.67 12.07
N TYR A 45 -22.97 3.27 11.39
CA TYR A 45 -23.08 2.54 10.12
C TYR A 45 -23.26 1.05 10.35
N LEU A 46 -24.06 0.42 9.49
CA LEU A 46 -23.94 -1.01 9.22
C LEU A 46 -22.70 -1.28 8.37
N LEU A 47 -22.00 -2.37 8.66
CA LEU A 47 -20.84 -2.83 7.91
C LEU A 47 -21.26 -4.01 7.04
N VAL A 48 -21.29 -3.79 5.73
CA VAL A 48 -21.74 -4.79 4.77
C VAL A 48 -20.63 -5.07 3.77
N VAL A 49 -20.15 -6.31 3.71
CA VAL A 49 -19.18 -6.71 2.69
C VAL A 49 -19.92 -7.06 1.41
N VAL A 50 -19.45 -6.54 0.27
CA VAL A 50 -19.97 -6.83 -1.08
C VAL A 50 -18.81 -7.17 -2.02
N THR A 51 -18.62 -8.45 -2.33
CA THR A 51 -17.40 -8.93 -2.99
C THR A 51 -17.65 -9.80 -4.24
N ASN A 52 -16.84 -9.61 -5.28
CA ASN A 52 -16.89 -10.43 -6.49
C ASN A 52 -15.99 -11.67 -6.33
N GLN A 53 -16.56 -12.87 -6.27
CA GLN A 53 -15.84 -14.13 -6.02
C GLN A 53 -15.85 -15.04 -7.24
N SER A 54 -15.26 -14.56 -8.35
CA SER A 54 -15.24 -15.29 -9.63
C SER A 54 -14.46 -16.60 -9.62
N GLY A 55 -13.65 -16.85 -8.59
CA GLY A 55 -12.97 -18.13 -8.40
C GLY A 55 -13.93 -19.31 -8.37
N VAL A 56 -15.17 -19.10 -7.91
CA VAL A 56 -16.22 -20.12 -7.90
C VAL A 56 -16.63 -20.50 -9.33
N ALA A 57 -16.96 -19.50 -10.17
CA ALA A 57 -17.25 -19.75 -11.59
C ALA A 57 -16.08 -20.32 -12.38
N ARG A 58 -14.84 -20.02 -11.97
CA ARG A 58 -13.63 -20.53 -12.61
C ARG A 58 -13.20 -21.91 -12.11
N GLY A 59 -13.93 -22.51 -11.15
CA GLY A 59 -13.62 -23.83 -10.58
C GLY A 59 -12.35 -23.84 -9.73
N ILE A 60 -11.92 -22.67 -9.24
CA ILE A 60 -10.72 -22.50 -8.43
C ILE A 60 -10.97 -22.89 -6.97
N LEU A 61 -12.20 -22.65 -6.50
CA LEU A 61 -12.72 -23.06 -5.21
C LEU A 61 -14.23 -23.29 -5.32
N THR A 62 -14.78 -24.05 -4.39
CA THR A 62 -16.21 -24.28 -4.23
C THR A 62 -16.84 -23.17 -3.38
N GLU A 63 -18.17 -23.05 -3.46
CA GLU A 63 -18.93 -22.12 -2.62
C GLU A 63 -18.83 -22.48 -1.12
N ALA A 64 -18.67 -23.77 -0.79
CA ALA A 64 -18.46 -24.22 0.58
C ALA A 64 -17.09 -23.77 1.13
N GLU A 65 -16.02 -23.88 0.33
CA GLU A 65 -14.69 -23.37 0.69
C GLU A 65 -14.70 -21.84 0.81
N LEU A 66 -15.43 -21.14 -0.06
CA LEU A 66 -15.62 -19.70 0.05
C LEU A 66 -16.30 -19.31 1.37
N GLU A 67 -17.30 -20.08 1.81
CA GLU A 67 -17.96 -19.82 3.10
C GLU A 67 -17.00 -20.04 4.28
N GLN A 68 -16.12 -21.04 4.22
CA GLN A 68 -15.07 -21.22 5.23
C GLN A 68 -14.11 -20.02 5.29
N ILE A 69 -13.74 -19.46 4.14
CA ILE A 69 -12.93 -18.24 4.04
C ILE A 69 -13.66 -17.06 4.67
N HIS A 70 -14.94 -16.87 4.36
CA HIS A 70 -15.75 -15.80 4.97
C HIS A 70 -15.94 -15.97 6.48
N HIS A 71 -16.13 -17.21 6.95
CA HIS A 71 -16.20 -17.51 8.37
C HIS A 71 -14.89 -17.15 9.08
N HIS A 72 -13.75 -17.49 8.47
CA HIS A 72 -12.45 -17.14 9.03
C HIS A 72 -12.20 -15.63 9.04
N LEU A 73 -12.58 -14.91 7.98
CA LEU A 73 -12.55 -13.44 7.96
C LEU A 73 -13.36 -12.84 9.11
N LYS A 74 -14.60 -13.32 9.32
CA LYS A 74 -15.45 -12.88 10.44
C LYS A 74 -14.79 -13.15 11.79
N LYS A 75 -14.11 -14.29 11.95
CA LYS A 75 -13.37 -14.63 13.17
C LYS A 75 -12.22 -13.66 13.42
N LEU A 76 -11.38 -13.38 12.42
CA LEU A 76 -10.27 -12.43 12.55
C LEU A 76 -10.78 -11.02 12.94
N LEU A 77 -11.89 -10.58 12.35
CA LEU A 77 -12.51 -9.30 12.73
C LEU A 77 -13.08 -9.32 14.14
N ALA A 78 -13.69 -10.43 14.56
CA ALA A 78 -14.21 -10.60 15.91
C ALA A 78 -13.10 -10.59 16.96
N ASP A 79 -11.92 -11.14 16.65
CA ASP A 79 -10.72 -11.06 17.50
C ASP A 79 -10.25 -9.60 17.68
N GLU A 80 -10.54 -8.70 16.71
CA GLU A 80 -10.36 -7.25 16.82
C GLU A 80 -11.59 -6.50 17.39
N GLY A 81 -12.62 -7.22 17.86
CA GLY A 81 -13.84 -6.66 18.45
C GLY A 81 -14.87 -6.13 17.46
N VAL A 82 -14.77 -6.51 16.18
CA VAL A 82 -15.66 -6.04 15.10
C VAL A 82 -16.54 -7.17 14.58
N TYR A 83 -17.83 -6.88 14.43
CA TYR A 83 -18.80 -7.78 13.82
C TYR A 83 -19.39 -7.14 12.57
N LEU A 84 -19.32 -7.85 11.44
CA LEU A 84 -19.97 -7.46 10.20
C LEU A 84 -21.47 -7.73 10.30
N ASP A 85 -22.29 -6.81 9.78
CA ASP A 85 -23.74 -6.96 9.77
C ASP A 85 -24.18 -7.93 8.67
N ALA A 86 -23.49 -7.94 7.53
CA ALA A 86 -23.71 -8.93 6.47
C ALA A 86 -22.50 -9.08 5.53
N VAL A 87 -22.47 -10.22 4.82
CA VAL A 87 -21.52 -10.50 3.73
C VAL A 87 -22.31 -11.00 2.53
N TYR A 88 -22.23 -10.25 1.43
CA TYR A 88 -22.78 -10.62 0.13
C TYR A 88 -21.64 -10.87 -0.84
N HIS A 89 -21.78 -11.91 -1.65
CA HIS A 89 -20.79 -12.22 -2.67
C HIS A 89 -21.46 -12.60 -4.00
N CYS A 90 -20.76 -12.34 -5.10
CA CYS A 90 -21.15 -12.80 -6.42
C CYS A 90 -20.24 -13.93 -6.89
N PRO A 91 -20.72 -15.18 -6.97
CA PRO A 91 -19.93 -16.31 -7.46
C PRO A 91 -19.87 -16.38 -9.00
N TYR A 92 -20.65 -15.55 -9.71
CA TYR A 92 -20.86 -15.64 -11.15
C TYR A 92 -19.78 -14.94 -11.99
N HIS A 93 -19.50 -15.49 -13.17
CA HIS A 93 -18.64 -14.89 -14.19
C HIS A 93 -19.04 -15.40 -15.59
N PRO A 94 -19.18 -14.55 -16.62
CA PRO A 94 -19.59 -14.97 -17.96
C PRO A 94 -18.62 -15.96 -18.62
N GLU A 95 -17.32 -15.80 -18.38
CA GLU A 95 -16.27 -16.69 -18.87
C GLU A 95 -15.88 -17.79 -17.86
N GLY A 96 -16.80 -18.20 -16.97
CA GLY A 96 -16.57 -19.28 -16.02
C GLY A 96 -16.48 -20.67 -16.68
N THR A 97 -15.75 -21.59 -16.07
CA THR A 97 -15.66 -23.01 -16.49
C THR A 97 -16.75 -23.87 -15.83
N VAL A 98 -17.25 -23.48 -14.65
CA VAL A 98 -18.29 -24.20 -13.91
C VAL A 98 -19.68 -23.75 -14.37
N LYS A 99 -20.34 -24.54 -15.22
CA LYS A 99 -21.63 -24.23 -15.87
C LYS A 99 -22.68 -23.61 -14.93
N LYS A 100 -22.78 -24.05 -13.67
CA LYS A 100 -23.73 -23.52 -12.67
C LYS A 100 -23.55 -22.01 -12.44
N TYR A 101 -22.32 -21.51 -12.52
CA TYR A 101 -21.94 -20.14 -12.20
C TYR A 101 -21.51 -19.32 -13.43
N THR A 102 -21.48 -19.94 -14.62
CA THR A 102 -21.13 -19.29 -15.88
C THR A 102 -22.30 -18.51 -16.46
N LYS A 103 -22.44 -17.25 -16.05
CA LYS A 103 -23.45 -16.31 -16.58
C LYS A 103 -23.13 -14.87 -16.23
N GLU A 104 -23.76 -13.96 -16.96
CA GLU A 104 -23.94 -12.57 -16.51
C GLU A 104 -24.84 -12.52 -15.28
N SER A 105 -24.61 -11.55 -14.41
CA SER A 105 -25.37 -11.40 -13.17
C SER A 105 -25.36 -9.97 -12.66
N ASP A 106 -26.52 -9.47 -12.26
CA ASP A 106 -26.67 -8.16 -11.62
C ASP A 106 -25.98 -8.08 -10.26
N LEU A 107 -25.63 -9.22 -9.67
CA LEU A 107 -24.84 -9.26 -8.44
C LEU A 107 -23.36 -8.96 -8.68
N ARG A 108 -22.86 -9.09 -9.91
CA ARG A 108 -21.44 -8.90 -10.21
C ARG A 108 -21.13 -7.41 -10.40
N LYS A 109 -20.33 -6.82 -9.51
CA LYS A 109 -19.81 -5.45 -9.68
C LYS A 109 -19.13 -5.35 -11.06
N PRO A 110 -19.45 -4.36 -11.91
CA PRO A 110 -20.01 -3.04 -11.58
C PRO A 110 -21.54 -2.96 -11.44
N GLN A 111 -22.29 -4.06 -11.56
CA GLN A 111 -23.73 -4.02 -11.29
C GLN A 111 -24.02 -3.86 -9.78
N PRO A 112 -25.09 -3.12 -9.41
CA PRO A 112 -25.36 -2.74 -8.02
C PRO A 112 -26.11 -3.82 -7.23
N GLY A 113 -26.38 -5.00 -7.80
CA GLY A 113 -27.35 -5.95 -7.24
C GLY A 113 -27.03 -6.43 -5.83
N MET A 114 -25.75 -6.57 -5.44
CA MET A 114 -25.39 -6.88 -4.05
C MET A 114 -25.78 -5.77 -3.08
N LEU A 115 -25.53 -4.51 -3.45
CA LEU A 115 -25.86 -3.34 -2.62
C LEU A 115 -27.39 -3.17 -2.51
N LEU A 116 -28.11 -3.31 -3.61
CA LEU A 116 -29.58 -3.23 -3.63
C LEU A 116 -30.23 -4.35 -2.81
N LYS A 117 -29.68 -5.56 -2.91
CA LYS A 117 -30.13 -6.71 -2.10
C LYS A 117 -29.93 -6.43 -0.61
N ALA A 118 -28.74 -6.00 -0.22
CA ALA A 118 -28.43 -5.65 1.16
C ALA A 118 -29.33 -4.52 1.67
N ALA A 119 -29.58 -3.50 0.86
CA ALA A 119 -30.43 -2.38 1.24
C ALA A 119 -31.86 -2.79 1.53
N LYS A 120 -32.41 -3.70 0.71
CA LYS A 120 -33.74 -4.27 0.95
C LYS A 120 -33.78 -5.13 2.22
N GLU A 121 -32.78 -5.98 2.44
CA GLU A 121 -32.78 -6.94 3.56
C GLU A 121 -32.48 -6.29 4.92
N LEU A 122 -31.72 -5.19 4.93
CA LEU A 122 -31.27 -4.51 6.14
C LEU A 122 -31.90 -3.12 6.34
N ASP A 123 -32.91 -2.76 5.54
CA ASP A 123 -33.58 -1.46 5.55
C ASP A 123 -32.59 -0.28 5.47
N ILE A 124 -31.67 -0.33 4.50
CA ILE A 124 -30.61 0.67 4.32
C ILE A 124 -31.07 1.78 3.38
N ASP A 125 -30.87 3.03 3.78
CA ASP A 125 -30.92 4.21 2.92
C ASP A 125 -29.60 4.37 2.16
N LEU A 126 -29.63 4.06 0.87
CA LEU A 126 -28.48 4.14 -0.02
C LEU A 126 -27.94 5.57 -0.18
N SER A 127 -28.80 6.59 -0.09
CA SER A 127 -28.41 8.01 -0.24
C SER A 127 -27.55 8.52 0.92
N GLN A 128 -27.63 7.86 2.08
CA GLN A 128 -26.83 8.12 3.28
C GLN A 128 -25.69 7.11 3.45
N SER A 129 -25.47 6.25 2.45
CA SER A 129 -24.52 5.14 2.50
C SER A 129 -23.33 5.34 1.59
N TRP A 130 -22.26 4.62 1.89
CA TRP A 130 -20.99 4.71 1.18
C TRP A 130 -20.59 3.35 0.60
N MET A 131 -20.00 3.34 -0.59
CA MET A 131 -19.27 2.19 -1.14
C MET A 131 -17.76 2.49 -1.10
N VAL A 132 -17.00 1.64 -0.43
CA VAL A 132 -15.54 1.74 -0.32
C VAL A 132 -14.93 0.49 -0.92
N GLY A 133 -14.06 0.67 -1.91
CA GLY A 133 -13.42 -0.44 -2.61
C GLY A 133 -12.12 -0.02 -3.27
N ASP A 134 -11.36 -1.00 -3.74
CA ASP A 134 -10.03 -0.81 -4.32
C ASP A 134 -10.08 -0.55 -5.83
N SER A 135 -11.25 -0.62 -6.46
CA SER A 135 -11.33 -0.65 -7.92
C SER A 135 -12.51 0.15 -8.49
N TYR A 136 -12.40 0.58 -9.75
CA TYR A 136 -13.46 1.38 -10.39
C TYR A 136 -14.78 0.64 -10.57
N ARG A 137 -14.78 -0.70 -10.64
CA ARG A 137 -16.02 -1.50 -10.60
C ARG A 137 -16.81 -1.30 -9.31
N ASP A 138 -16.12 -1.02 -8.18
CA ASP A 138 -16.76 -0.75 -6.90
C ASP A 138 -17.43 0.61 -6.92
N ILE A 139 -16.74 1.61 -7.49
CA ILE A 139 -17.24 2.97 -7.67
C ILE A 139 -18.48 2.97 -8.55
N ALA A 140 -18.41 2.27 -9.69
CA ALA A 140 -19.54 2.13 -10.59
C ALA A 140 -20.74 1.44 -9.92
N ALA A 141 -20.51 0.38 -9.12
CA ALA A 141 -21.58 -0.28 -8.38
C ALA A 141 -22.21 0.64 -7.32
N GLY A 142 -21.39 1.40 -6.58
CA GLY A 142 -21.84 2.37 -5.59
C GLY A 142 -22.71 3.46 -6.20
N HIS A 143 -22.22 4.10 -7.28
CA HIS A 143 -22.98 5.13 -8.00
C HIS A 143 -24.29 4.61 -8.57
N ARG A 144 -24.28 3.43 -9.20
CA ARG A 144 -25.51 2.81 -9.75
C ARG A 144 -26.52 2.45 -8.66
N ALA A 145 -26.06 2.17 -7.44
CA ALA A 145 -26.93 1.96 -6.29
C ALA A 145 -27.45 3.27 -5.66
N GLY A 146 -26.83 4.42 -5.97
CA GLY A 146 -27.14 5.70 -5.34
C GLY A 146 -26.35 6.00 -4.06
N CYS A 147 -25.27 5.26 -3.81
CA CYS A 147 -24.32 5.53 -2.73
C CYS A 147 -23.28 6.57 -3.14
N GLN A 148 -22.71 7.26 -2.15
CA GLN A 148 -21.44 7.95 -2.32
C GLN A 148 -20.29 6.93 -2.34
N THR A 149 -19.14 7.30 -2.92
CA THR A 149 -18.06 6.34 -3.18
C THR A 149 -16.70 6.83 -2.71
N ILE A 150 -15.88 5.90 -2.21
CA ILE A 150 -14.46 6.14 -1.94
C ILE A 150 -13.64 5.06 -2.64
N LEU A 151 -12.74 5.50 -3.53
CA LEU A 151 -11.74 4.63 -4.11
C LEU A 151 -10.51 4.56 -3.19
N LEU A 152 -10.10 3.34 -2.86
CA LEU A 152 -8.85 3.08 -2.18
C LEU A 152 -7.71 3.05 -3.21
N ASP A 153 -6.95 4.13 -3.28
CA ASP A 153 -5.83 4.34 -4.19
C ASP A 153 -4.51 4.04 -3.49
N THR A 154 -4.27 2.75 -3.25
CA THR A 154 -3.09 2.28 -2.52
C THR A 154 -1.81 2.50 -3.34
N PRO A 155 -0.80 3.20 -2.80
CA PRO A 155 0.46 3.44 -3.50
C PRO A 155 1.10 2.15 -4.01
N GLY A 156 1.59 2.16 -5.25
CA GLY A 156 2.22 1.01 -5.88
C GLY A 156 1.24 0.02 -6.53
N LYS A 157 -0.07 0.18 -6.35
CA LYS A 157 -1.08 -0.59 -7.06
C LYS A 157 -1.56 0.17 -8.29
N THR A 158 -1.37 -0.39 -9.47
CA THR A 158 -1.92 0.19 -10.70
C THR A 158 -3.43 0.01 -10.71
N GLN A 159 -4.13 1.14 -10.70
CA GLN A 159 -5.57 1.15 -10.91
C GLN A 159 -5.89 0.94 -12.39
N VAL A 160 -6.67 -0.09 -12.68
CA VAL A 160 -7.24 -0.28 -14.03
C VAL A 160 -8.54 0.49 -14.08
N ARG A 161 -8.61 1.45 -15.00
CA ARG A 161 -9.76 2.30 -15.23
C ARG A 161 -10.15 2.23 -16.69
N ASP A 162 -11.41 1.91 -16.95
CA ASP A 162 -12.01 1.99 -18.27
C ASP A 162 -12.51 3.41 -18.56
N PHE A 163 -12.62 3.76 -19.84
CA PHE A 163 -13.03 5.11 -20.27
C PHE A 163 -14.40 5.53 -19.71
N TYR A 164 -15.30 4.56 -19.49
CA TYR A 164 -16.66 4.80 -18.99
C TYR A 164 -16.77 4.70 -17.47
N ASP A 165 -15.67 4.47 -16.76
CA ASP A 165 -15.70 4.38 -15.31
C ASP A 165 -15.93 5.76 -14.68
N PRO A 166 -16.92 5.88 -13.78
CA PRO A 166 -17.20 7.13 -13.11
C PRO A 166 -16.04 7.53 -12.18
N GLU A 167 -15.88 8.84 -11.98
CA GLU A 167 -14.97 9.34 -10.94
C GLU A 167 -15.51 9.03 -9.55
N PRO A 168 -14.67 8.61 -8.60
CA PRO A 168 -15.08 8.44 -7.22
C PRO A 168 -15.35 9.78 -6.55
N ASP A 169 -16.29 9.84 -5.60
CA ASP A 169 -16.59 11.06 -4.86
C ASP A 169 -15.44 11.50 -3.96
N LYS A 170 -14.68 10.52 -3.44
CA LYS A 170 -13.47 10.70 -2.63
C LYS A 170 -12.43 9.63 -2.96
N ARG A 171 -11.18 9.92 -2.61
CA ARG A 171 -10.05 8.99 -2.71
C ARG A 171 -9.37 8.90 -1.35
N ALA A 172 -8.84 7.73 -1.03
CA ALA A 172 -8.07 7.47 0.19
C ALA A 172 -6.99 6.44 -0.12
N VAL A 173 -5.82 6.50 0.51
CA VAL A 173 -4.74 5.52 0.28
C VAL A 173 -4.97 4.20 1.00
N ASN A 174 -5.84 4.20 2.02
CA ASN A 174 -6.23 3.02 2.81
C ASN A 174 -7.57 3.25 3.54
N LEU A 175 -8.08 2.18 4.18
CA LEU A 175 -9.35 2.23 4.90
C LEU A 175 -9.35 3.24 6.07
N ARG A 176 -8.24 3.40 6.78
CA ARG A 176 -8.15 4.34 7.90
C ARG A 176 -8.38 5.78 7.43
N GLU A 177 -7.76 6.16 6.32
CA GLU A 177 -7.98 7.48 5.71
C GLU A 177 -9.41 7.62 5.21
N ALA A 178 -9.97 6.59 4.56
CA ALA A 178 -11.37 6.61 4.13
C ALA A 178 -12.33 6.89 5.31
N VAL A 179 -12.12 6.25 6.47
CA VAL A 179 -12.92 6.51 7.67
C VAL A 179 -12.73 7.94 8.20
N ASN A 180 -11.52 8.49 8.14
CA ASN A 180 -11.28 9.89 8.51
C ASN A 180 -12.04 10.87 7.60
N ILE A 181 -12.09 10.58 6.30
CA ILE A 181 -12.88 11.35 5.33
C ILE A 181 -14.36 11.27 5.69
N LEU A 182 -14.91 10.08 5.96
CA LEU A 182 -16.31 9.91 6.37
C LEU A 182 -16.64 10.72 7.63
N ARG A 183 -15.74 10.72 8.62
CA ARG A 183 -15.90 11.53 9.84
C ARG A 183 -15.95 13.02 9.55
N MET A 184 -15.08 13.48 8.66
CA MET A 184 -15.06 14.89 8.25
C MET A 184 -16.36 15.27 7.55
N VAL A 185 -16.85 14.42 6.64
CA VAL A 185 -18.10 14.65 5.91
C VAL A 185 -19.30 14.72 6.87
N GLU A 186 -19.43 13.78 7.80
CA GLU A 186 -20.51 13.83 8.79
C GLU A 186 -20.45 15.08 9.67
N PHE A 187 -19.24 15.48 10.08
CA PHE A 187 -19.06 16.68 10.88
C PHE A 187 -19.53 17.92 10.11
N GLN A 188 -19.15 18.03 8.83
CA GLN A 188 -19.57 19.12 7.96
C GLN A 188 -21.09 19.14 7.75
N GLN A 189 -21.70 17.98 7.48
CA GLN A 189 -23.15 17.86 7.32
C GLN A 189 -23.90 18.27 8.58
N LYS A 190 -23.46 17.82 9.77
CA LYS A 190 -24.06 18.22 11.06
C LYS A 190 -23.90 19.71 11.33
N ALA A 191 -22.73 20.29 11.03
CA ALA A 191 -22.49 21.71 11.19
C ALA A 191 -23.35 22.55 10.23
N GLN A 192 -23.52 22.12 8.98
CA GLN A 192 -24.41 22.75 8.01
C GLN A 192 -25.87 22.66 8.43
N ALA A 193 -26.33 21.48 8.87
CA ALA A 193 -27.69 21.30 9.37
C ALA A 193 -27.99 22.17 10.60
N ALA A 194 -27.03 22.26 11.54
CA ALA A 194 -27.16 23.12 12.72
C ALA A 194 -27.20 24.62 12.35
N ARG A 195 -26.43 25.06 11.34
CA ARG A 195 -26.49 26.43 10.82
C ARG A 195 -27.82 26.71 10.11
N ALA A 196 -28.30 25.79 9.29
CA ALA A 196 -29.59 25.91 8.60
C ALA A 196 -30.76 25.99 9.59
N ALA A 197 -30.72 25.22 10.69
CA ALA A 197 -31.72 25.30 11.75
C ALA A 197 -31.69 26.65 12.50
N ARG A 198 -30.51 27.25 12.71
CA ARG A 198 -30.39 28.59 13.35
C ARG A 198 -30.77 29.73 12.42
N GLY A 199 -30.51 29.61 11.12
CA GLY A 199 -30.86 30.62 10.12
C GLY A 199 -32.34 30.70 9.76
N GLN A 200 -33.20 29.87 10.38
CA GLN A 200 -34.66 29.94 10.26
C GLN A 200 -35.31 30.72 11.42
N ASP A 201 -34.56 31.07 12.48
CA ASP A 201 -35.09 31.76 13.67
C ASP A 201 -34.65 33.24 13.79
N GLU A 202 -33.81 33.76 12.89
CA GLU A 202 -33.43 35.18 12.87
C GLU A 202 -33.36 35.74 11.44
N GLU A 203 -34.39 36.49 11.06
CA GLU A 203 -34.23 37.64 10.16
C GLU A 203 -34.27 38.89 11.05
N PRO A 204 -33.13 39.43 11.53
CA PRO A 204 -33.12 40.78 12.05
C PRO A 204 -32.98 41.74 10.87
N ALA A 205 -33.91 42.68 10.82
CA ALA A 205 -33.93 43.81 9.93
C ALA A 205 -32.54 44.45 9.75
N ALA A 206 -32.24 44.82 8.52
CA ALA A 206 -31.08 45.58 8.10
C ALA A 206 -30.74 46.72 9.10
N ALA A 207 -29.63 46.56 9.82
CA ALA A 207 -29.01 47.62 10.59
C ALA A 207 -27.72 48.06 9.88
N ALA A 208 -27.69 49.34 9.56
CA ALA A 208 -26.68 50.03 8.76
C ALA A 208 -25.25 49.90 9.32
N ALA A 209 -24.29 49.80 8.42
CA ALA A 209 -22.86 49.91 8.71
C ALA A 209 -22.47 51.33 9.18
N PRO A 210 -21.64 51.48 10.21
CA PRO A 210 -20.93 52.73 10.48
C PRO A 210 -19.60 52.82 9.71
N PRO A 211 -19.11 54.03 9.37
CA PRO A 211 -17.98 54.23 8.47
C PRO A 211 -16.61 54.05 9.16
N ALA A 212 -15.62 53.77 8.31
CA ALA A 212 -14.22 53.52 8.63
C ALA A 212 -13.53 54.67 9.39
N ALA A 213 -12.65 54.32 10.34
CA ALA A 213 -11.73 55.24 10.99
C ALA A 213 -10.28 54.72 10.87
N ASP A 214 -9.38 55.68 10.67
CA ASP A 214 -7.97 55.58 10.30
C ASP A 214 -7.09 54.73 11.23
N VAL A 215 -6.10 54.05 10.62
CA VAL A 215 -4.97 53.39 11.30
C VAL A 215 -3.69 54.17 11.01
N PRO A 216 -2.93 54.64 12.01
CA PRO A 216 -1.58 55.16 11.78
C PRO A 216 -0.53 54.04 11.91
N ALA A 217 0.48 54.13 11.04
CA ALA A 217 1.63 53.24 10.96
C ALA A 217 2.66 53.48 12.09
N VAL A 218 3.27 52.41 12.60
CA VAL A 218 4.49 52.47 13.43
C VAL A 218 5.46 51.36 13.01
N SER A 219 6.69 51.76 12.68
CA SER A 219 7.83 50.92 12.28
C SER A 219 8.60 50.35 13.49
N PRO A 220 9.42 49.29 13.30
CA PRO A 220 10.01 48.52 14.40
C PRO A 220 11.38 49.08 14.84
N ALA A 221 11.68 48.94 16.13
CA ALA A 221 13.02 49.13 16.69
C ALA A 221 13.54 47.81 17.25
N VAL A 222 14.79 47.52 16.88
CA VAL A 222 15.63 46.38 17.27
C VAL A 222 16.22 46.66 18.64
N GLU A 223 16.28 45.65 19.52
CA GLU A 223 17.09 45.69 20.73
C GLU A 223 17.97 44.44 20.78
N GLU A 224 19.27 44.68 20.91
CA GLU A 224 20.39 43.75 20.82
C GLU A 224 21.18 43.86 22.14
N MET A 225 21.54 42.75 22.79
CA MET A 225 22.62 42.69 23.79
C MET A 225 22.93 41.22 24.21
N PRO A 226 24.08 40.92 24.86
CA PRO A 226 25.26 40.28 24.24
C PRO A 226 25.69 38.94 24.92
N PRO A 227 26.77 38.25 24.47
CA PRO A 227 27.31 37.00 25.06
C PRO A 227 28.38 37.34 26.14
N PRO A 228 29.25 36.45 26.69
CA PRO A 228 29.54 35.01 26.46
C PRO A 228 29.77 34.17 27.76
N ALA A 229 30.11 32.87 27.64
CA ALA A 229 31.25 32.20 28.32
C ALA A 229 31.16 30.65 28.30
N GLU A 230 32.16 30.01 27.71
CA GLU A 230 32.78 28.74 28.16
C GLU A 230 34.12 29.14 28.85
N PRO A 231 34.82 28.33 29.68
CA PRO A 231 35.02 26.86 29.56
C PRO A 231 35.15 26.11 30.92
N ASP A 232 35.38 24.79 30.92
CA ASP A 232 36.66 24.19 31.31
C ASP A 232 36.62 22.65 31.36
N ALA A 233 37.78 22.08 31.08
CA ALA A 233 38.14 20.68 30.95
C ALA A 233 38.21 19.92 32.29
N THR A 234 38.27 18.59 32.21
CA THR A 234 39.22 17.66 32.89
C THR A 234 38.66 16.23 32.78
N LYS A 235 39.31 15.27 32.09
CA LYS A 235 40.52 14.48 32.37
C LYS A 235 40.20 13.02 32.75
N GLU A 236 41.03 12.13 32.18
CA GLU A 236 41.53 10.86 32.73
C GLU A 236 40.51 9.67 32.76
N ASP A 237 40.84 8.40 32.46
CA ASP A 237 42.14 7.72 32.56
C ASP A 237 42.14 6.32 31.87
N THR A 238 43.34 5.91 31.41
CA THR A 238 43.96 4.54 31.45
C THR A 238 43.33 3.33 30.72
N ALA A 239 44.09 2.68 29.79
CA ALA A 239 44.88 1.43 29.96
C ALA A 239 44.06 0.14 29.62
N SER A 240 44.55 -0.98 29.09
CA SER A 240 45.86 -1.54 28.71
C SER A 240 45.60 -2.93 28.07
N ALA A 241 46.61 -3.46 27.35
CA ALA A 241 46.93 -4.88 27.09
C ALA A 241 46.07 -5.68 26.09
N ALA A 242 46.61 -6.10 24.94
CA ALA A 242 47.43 -7.32 24.69
C ALA A 242 46.56 -8.59 24.63
N SER A 243 46.70 -9.59 23.75
CA SER A 243 47.67 -10.06 22.74
C SER A 243 47.04 -11.39 22.20
N VAL A 244 47.24 -11.89 20.97
CA VAL A 244 48.25 -12.89 20.53
C VAL A 244 47.66 -13.59 19.26
N GLU A 245 48.50 -13.75 18.22
CA GLU A 245 48.68 -14.81 17.17
C GLU A 245 47.46 -15.66 16.68
N ASP A 246 47.33 -16.10 15.41
CA ASP A 246 48.30 -16.89 14.66
C ASP A 246 47.97 -17.02 13.14
N THR A 247 48.96 -16.71 12.31
CA THR A 247 49.55 -17.43 11.16
C THR A 247 48.76 -18.48 10.32
N PHE A 248 48.45 -18.10 9.07
CA PHE A 248 48.85 -18.73 7.78
C PHE A 248 48.51 -20.21 7.44
N ILE A 249 47.91 -20.47 6.27
CA ILE A 249 48.43 -21.22 5.10
C ILE A 249 47.30 -21.56 4.11
N GLN A 250 47.68 -21.60 2.84
CA GLN A 250 46.91 -21.49 1.61
C GLN A 250 47.04 -22.77 0.76
N GLN A 251 45.98 -23.09 -0.01
CA GLN A 251 45.94 -23.81 -1.31
C GLN A 251 46.15 -25.34 -1.37
N PRO A 252 45.89 -26.06 -2.51
CA PRO A 252 45.23 -25.70 -3.78
C PRO A 252 44.28 -26.78 -4.41
N GLN A 253 43.79 -26.49 -5.62
CA GLN A 253 42.90 -27.26 -6.52
C GLN A 253 43.55 -28.37 -7.39
N ALA A 254 42.63 -29.17 -8.00
CA ALA A 254 42.63 -29.81 -9.34
C ALA A 254 43.23 -31.23 -9.48
N PRO A 255 42.95 -32.04 -10.55
CA PRO A 255 42.19 -31.77 -11.80
C PRO A 255 41.25 -32.92 -12.31
N ALA A 256 40.63 -32.70 -13.47
CA ALA A 256 39.79 -33.62 -14.27
C ALA A 256 40.59 -34.57 -15.21
N PRO A 257 39.91 -35.51 -15.91
CA PRO A 257 40.33 -35.89 -17.27
C PRO A 257 39.20 -35.91 -18.33
N GLN A 258 39.61 -35.78 -19.60
CA GLN A 258 38.81 -35.79 -20.85
C GLN A 258 38.81 -37.20 -21.56
N PRO A 259 38.59 -37.36 -22.89
CA PRO A 259 37.38 -37.93 -23.51
C PRO A 259 37.65 -39.22 -24.36
N SER A 260 36.61 -39.82 -24.96
CA SER A 260 36.75 -40.87 -26.00
C SER A 260 35.59 -40.86 -27.01
N ALA A 261 35.89 -41.08 -28.29
CA ALA A 261 35.00 -41.21 -29.46
C ALA A 261 35.35 -42.52 -30.21
N PRO A 262 34.75 -42.93 -31.36
CA PRO A 262 33.37 -42.85 -31.87
C PRO A 262 32.75 -44.22 -32.32
N VAL A 263 31.49 -44.15 -32.75
CA VAL A 263 30.46 -45.07 -33.31
C VAL A 263 30.90 -46.15 -34.34
N GLU A 264 30.27 -47.35 -34.32
CA GLU A 264 29.58 -48.01 -35.48
C GLU A 264 28.89 -49.36 -35.14
N THR A 265 27.57 -49.50 -35.38
CA THR A 265 26.94 -50.49 -36.32
C THR A 265 25.41 -50.70 -36.15
N LYS A 266 24.72 -50.47 -37.29
CA LYS A 266 23.52 -51.12 -37.89
C LYS A 266 22.09 -50.95 -37.30
N PRO A 267 21.05 -50.70 -38.15
CA PRO A 267 19.73 -50.20 -37.70
C PRO A 267 18.64 -51.29 -37.57
N GLU A 268 17.75 -51.11 -36.59
CA GLU A 268 16.44 -51.80 -36.49
C GLU A 268 15.29 -50.84 -36.90
N PRO A 269 14.20 -51.34 -37.50
CA PRO A 269 13.12 -50.51 -38.02
C PRO A 269 12.07 -50.19 -36.94
N ARG A 270 11.60 -48.94 -36.90
CA ARG A 270 10.42 -48.51 -36.10
C ARG A 270 9.71 -47.32 -36.75
N PRO A 271 8.45 -47.05 -36.34
CA PRO A 271 7.26 -47.03 -37.17
C PRO A 271 6.92 -45.63 -37.72
N GLU A 272 5.85 -45.58 -38.51
CA GLU A 272 5.29 -44.43 -39.24
C GLU A 272 5.28 -43.08 -38.48
N PRO A 273 5.45 -41.95 -39.19
CA PRO A 273 5.56 -40.64 -38.57
C PRO A 273 4.21 -40.17 -38.01
N ALA A 274 4.17 -40.00 -36.70
CA ALA A 274 3.13 -39.20 -36.03
C ALA A 274 3.18 -37.77 -36.56
N ALA A 275 2.00 -37.24 -36.87
CA ALA A 275 1.77 -35.90 -37.36
C ALA A 275 2.53 -34.85 -36.54
N ALA A 276 3.30 -34.01 -37.23
CA ALA A 276 3.88 -32.81 -36.66
C ALA A 276 2.76 -31.88 -36.18
N SER A 277 2.53 -31.85 -34.87
CA SER A 277 1.77 -30.78 -34.22
C SER A 277 2.52 -29.46 -34.40
N ALA A 278 1.78 -28.46 -34.89
CA ALA A 278 2.24 -27.16 -35.32
C ALA A 278 3.09 -26.36 -34.28
N PRO A 279 3.94 -25.42 -34.72
CA PRO A 279 4.75 -24.52 -33.87
C PRO A 279 3.93 -23.52 -33.01
N GLU A 280 2.60 -23.58 -33.06
CA GLU A 280 1.71 -22.72 -32.27
C GLU A 280 1.65 -23.14 -30.79
N ASP A 281 1.79 -24.42 -30.47
CA ASP A 281 1.73 -24.89 -29.07
C ASP A 281 2.97 -24.48 -28.28
N THR A 282 4.15 -24.54 -28.90
CA THR A 282 5.40 -24.08 -28.28
C THR A 282 5.38 -22.56 -28.08
N SER A 283 4.83 -21.83 -29.04
CA SER A 283 4.71 -20.37 -28.96
C SER A 283 3.72 -19.94 -27.87
N ARG A 284 2.60 -20.67 -27.71
CA ARG A 284 1.62 -20.44 -26.63
C ARG A 284 2.17 -20.81 -25.27
N GLN A 285 2.89 -21.93 -25.17
CA GLN A 285 3.55 -22.34 -23.92
C GLN A 285 4.63 -21.34 -23.50
N LEU A 286 5.45 -20.85 -24.44
CA LEU A 286 6.42 -19.80 -24.17
C LEU A 286 5.73 -18.49 -23.77
N LEU A 287 4.60 -18.14 -24.40
CA LEU A 287 3.84 -16.95 -24.03
C LEU A 287 3.22 -17.09 -22.63
N GLU A 288 2.69 -18.26 -22.27
CA GLU A 288 2.18 -18.54 -20.94
C GLU A 288 3.29 -18.55 -19.88
N GLU A 289 4.47 -19.07 -20.20
CA GLU A 289 5.63 -19.06 -19.31
C GLU A 289 6.18 -17.64 -19.12
N ILE A 290 6.25 -16.85 -20.20
CA ILE A 290 6.65 -15.43 -20.14
C ILE A 290 5.60 -14.63 -19.36
N LEU A 291 4.31 -14.83 -19.61
CA LEU A 291 3.23 -14.18 -18.85
C LEU A 291 3.24 -14.61 -17.38
N HIS A 292 3.52 -15.88 -17.10
CA HIS A 292 3.66 -16.37 -15.74
C HIS A 292 4.85 -15.70 -15.05
N ARG A 293 6.03 -15.66 -15.68
CA ARG A 293 7.23 -14.97 -15.18
C ARG A 293 7.03 -13.48 -14.99
N VAL A 294 6.36 -12.80 -15.92
CA VAL A 294 6.05 -11.37 -15.79
C VAL A 294 5.08 -11.15 -14.63
N LYS A 295 4.08 -12.01 -14.46
CA LYS A 295 3.09 -11.90 -13.39
C LYS A 295 3.64 -12.27 -12.01
N THR A 296 4.61 -13.19 -11.93
CA THR A 296 5.32 -13.52 -10.69
C THR A 296 6.44 -12.52 -10.37
N ASN A 297 7.12 -11.95 -11.37
CA ASN A 297 8.12 -10.89 -11.13
C ASN A 297 7.51 -9.50 -10.92
N SER A 298 6.32 -9.18 -11.46
CA SER A 298 5.81 -7.80 -11.40
C SER A 298 5.09 -7.42 -10.12
N ARG A 299 4.88 -8.33 -9.16
CA ARG A 299 4.25 -7.99 -7.87
C ARG A 299 4.74 -8.92 -6.75
N TYR A 300 5.83 -8.55 -6.09
CA TYR A 300 5.86 -8.29 -4.64
C TYR A 300 7.27 -8.04 -4.08
N ASP A 301 8.35 -8.45 -4.76
CA ASP A 301 9.71 -8.31 -4.22
C ASP A 301 10.42 -6.99 -4.58
N GLN A 302 9.95 -6.23 -5.57
CA GLN A 302 10.69 -5.04 -6.02
C GLN A 302 10.29 -3.74 -5.30
N TYR A 303 9.21 -3.73 -4.53
CA TYR A 303 8.71 -2.54 -3.84
C TYR A 303 8.57 -2.68 -2.33
N ALA A 304 8.91 -3.86 -1.77
CA ALA A 304 9.00 -4.06 -0.31
C ALA A 304 10.30 -3.52 0.30
N GLU A 305 11.21 -2.95 -0.50
CA GLU A 305 12.48 -2.40 -0.02
C GLU A 305 12.70 -0.93 -0.37
N PHE A 306 11.67 -0.08 -0.35
CA PHE A 306 11.92 1.31 0.03
C PHE A 306 12.15 1.37 1.55
N SER A 307 13.22 0.71 1.99
CA SER A 307 13.73 0.82 3.34
C SER A 307 14.09 2.28 3.55
N VAL A 308 13.36 2.95 4.44
CA VAL A 308 13.65 4.34 4.84
C VAL A 308 15.12 4.47 5.26
N PHE A 309 15.70 3.42 5.83
CA PHE A 309 17.12 3.36 6.16
C PHE A 309 18.03 3.37 4.92
N MET A 310 17.65 2.71 3.83
CA MET A 310 18.39 2.79 2.56
C MET A 310 18.28 4.18 1.94
N LEU A 311 17.08 4.77 1.89
CA LEU A 311 16.91 6.15 1.40
C LEU A 311 17.77 7.15 2.21
N LEU A 312 17.72 7.02 3.53
CA LEU A 312 18.52 7.85 4.44
C LEU A 312 20.03 7.60 4.25
N ALA A 313 20.44 6.35 4.07
CA ALA A 313 21.84 6.00 3.79
C ALA A 313 22.32 6.65 2.48
N TRP A 314 21.52 6.62 1.41
CA TRP A 314 21.85 7.29 0.14
C TRP A 314 21.95 8.82 0.28
N LEU A 315 21.06 9.44 1.07
CA LEU A 315 21.10 10.87 1.36
C LEU A 315 22.37 11.26 2.14
N VAL A 316 22.70 10.50 3.19
CA VAL A 316 23.91 10.74 4.01
C VAL A 316 25.17 10.49 3.18
N GLN A 317 25.18 9.50 2.29
CA GLN A 317 26.29 9.23 1.38
C GLN A 317 26.54 10.40 0.41
N ALA A 318 25.48 11.03 -0.09
CA ALA A 318 25.60 12.22 -0.93
C ALA A 318 26.22 13.41 -0.16
N LEU A 319 25.84 13.60 1.10
CA LEU A 319 26.42 14.62 1.98
C LEU A 319 27.90 14.33 2.29
N ALA A 320 28.27 13.07 2.52
CA ALA A 320 29.66 12.67 2.73
C ALA A 320 30.53 12.95 1.49
N ALA A 321 30.04 12.61 0.30
CA ALA A 321 30.71 12.91 -0.97
C ALA A 321 30.87 14.42 -1.18
N PHE A 322 29.85 15.22 -0.86
CA PHE A 322 29.91 16.67 -0.93
C PHE A 322 30.96 17.25 0.03
N ALA A 323 31.05 16.74 1.26
CA ALA A 323 32.07 17.15 2.22
C ALA A 323 33.50 16.85 1.71
N LEU A 324 33.70 15.71 1.05
CA LEU A 324 34.99 15.38 0.41
C LEU A 324 35.32 16.32 -0.75
N VAL A 325 34.36 16.62 -1.63
CA VAL A 325 34.56 17.58 -2.72
C VAL A 325 34.92 18.96 -2.18
N LEU A 326 34.24 19.41 -1.13
CA LEU A 326 34.60 20.66 -0.46
C LEU A 326 36.00 20.58 0.13
N SER A 327 36.39 19.48 0.79
CA SER A 327 37.75 19.33 1.34
C SER A 327 38.84 19.46 0.27
N VAL A 328 38.63 18.90 -0.93
CA VAL A 328 39.55 19.03 -2.07
C VAL A 328 39.56 20.46 -2.60
N TRP A 329 38.41 21.11 -2.69
CA TRP A 329 38.31 22.51 -3.10
C TRP A 329 39.03 23.44 -2.11
N PHE A 330 38.83 23.25 -0.80
CA PHE A 330 39.55 23.95 0.27
C PHE A 330 41.05 23.69 0.23
N TRP A 331 41.48 22.49 -0.17
CA TRP A 331 42.90 22.14 -0.31
C TRP A 331 43.57 22.80 -1.53
N LEU A 332 42.81 23.02 -2.61
CA LEU A 332 43.28 23.72 -3.81
C LEU A 332 43.34 25.24 -3.63
N ASP A 333 42.57 25.79 -2.69
CA ASP A 333 42.55 27.21 -2.35
C ASP A 333 43.71 27.54 -1.37
N LYS A 334 44.79 28.14 -1.91
CA LYS A 334 46.03 28.43 -1.15
C LYS A 334 45.85 29.43 0.00
N ASP A 335 44.73 30.14 0.04
CA ASP A 335 44.43 31.15 1.05
C ASP A 335 43.60 30.61 2.23
N ARG A 336 43.22 29.33 2.22
CA ARG A 336 42.44 28.70 3.30
C ARG A 336 43.30 27.77 4.16
N GLY A 337 43.17 27.92 5.48
CA GLY A 337 43.95 27.16 6.45
C GLY A 337 43.69 25.65 6.42
N VAL A 338 44.73 24.86 6.73
CA VAL A 338 44.70 23.39 6.81
C VAL A 338 43.59 22.88 7.75
N GLU A 339 43.21 23.67 8.75
CA GLU A 339 42.14 23.38 9.71
C GLU A 339 40.78 23.18 9.03
N ALA A 340 40.47 23.94 7.98
CA ALA A 340 39.21 23.80 7.24
C ALA A 340 39.15 22.47 6.46
N VAL A 341 40.29 22.06 5.86
CA VAL A 341 40.40 20.78 5.16
C VAL A 341 40.25 19.62 6.15
N GLN A 342 40.92 19.67 7.30
CA GLN A 342 40.83 18.65 8.35
C GLN A 342 39.41 18.52 8.89
N THR A 343 38.73 19.64 9.11
CA THR A 343 37.34 19.68 9.59
C THR A 343 36.39 19.00 8.60
N MET A 344 36.53 19.29 7.30
CA MET A 344 35.68 18.70 6.25
C MET A 344 35.94 17.21 6.05
N ILE A 345 37.20 16.77 6.17
CA ILE A 345 37.54 15.34 6.18
C ILE A 345 36.92 14.65 7.41
N GLY A 346 36.95 15.30 8.58
CA GLY A 346 36.32 14.79 9.80
C GLY A 346 34.81 14.56 9.64
N TYR A 347 34.10 15.53 9.05
CA TYR A 347 32.68 15.38 8.74
C TYR A 347 32.41 14.24 7.75
N ALA A 348 33.22 14.12 6.70
CA ALA A 348 33.08 13.03 5.73
C ALA A 348 33.22 11.64 6.39
N VAL A 349 34.20 11.47 7.28
CA VAL A 349 34.40 10.21 8.02
C VAL A 349 33.21 9.92 8.95
N ALA A 350 32.74 10.91 9.70
CA ALA A 350 31.59 10.75 10.60
C ALA A 350 30.31 10.37 9.84
N LEU A 351 30.05 11.02 8.70
CA LEU A 351 28.90 10.70 7.84
C LEU A 351 29.04 9.30 7.24
N GLN A 352 30.26 8.86 6.87
CA GLN A 352 30.49 7.51 6.36
C GLN A 352 30.23 6.43 7.41
N LEU A 353 30.62 6.66 8.68
CA LEU A 353 30.29 5.76 9.79
C LEU A 353 28.78 5.68 10.03
N LEU A 354 28.06 6.80 9.90
CA LEU A 354 26.60 6.84 9.99
C LEU A 354 25.95 6.01 8.87
N VAL A 355 26.44 6.10 7.62
CA VAL A 355 25.95 5.27 6.51
C VAL A 355 26.12 3.78 6.83
N ILE A 356 27.29 3.37 7.32
CA ILE A 356 27.55 1.97 7.70
C ILE A 356 26.57 1.51 8.78
N ALA A 357 26.33 2.33 9.81
CA ALA A 357 25.37 2.01 10.87
C ALA A 357 23.93 1.87 10.33
N LEU A 358 23.50 2.76 9.44
CA LEU A 358 22.17 2.69 8.80
C LEU A 358 22.02 1.40 7.97
N LEU A 359 23.06 1.00 7.25
CA LEU A 359 23.07 -0.24 6.46
C LEU A 359 23.08 -1.49 7.35
N MET A 360 23.82 -1.50 8.46
CA MET A 360 23.80 -2.61 9.42
C MET A 360 22.45 -2.74 10.14
N MET A 361 21.77 -1.64 10.43
CA MET A 361 20.41 -1.68 11.00
C MET A 361 19.37 -2.17 10.00
N HIS A 362 19.56 -1.91 8.71
CA HIS A 362 18.73 -2.48 7.66
C HIS A 362 18.90 -3.99 7.56
N ASP A 363 20.13 -4.50 7.61
CA ASP A 363 20.43 -5.93 7.49
C ASP A 363 19.88 -6.76 8.67
N LYS A 364 19.80 -6.17 9.88
CA LYS A 364 19.17 -6.79 11.06
C LYS A 364 17.63 -6.81 11.04
N ASN A 365 17.01 -5.99 10.20
CA ASN A 365 15.55 -5.83 10.11
C ASN A 365 14.93 -6.64 8.95
N LYS A 366 15.74 -7.36 8.18
CA LYS A 366 15.32 -8.41 7.26
C LYS A 366 15.42 -9.76 7.95
#